data_AF-A0A8S2WFM9-F1
#
_entry.id   AF-A0A8S2WFM9-F1
#
_cell.length_a   1.000
_cell.length_b   1.000
_cell.length_c   1.000
_cell.angle_alpha   90.00
_cell.angle_beta   90.00
_cell.angle_gamma   90.00
#
_symmetry.space_group_name_H-M   'P 1'
#
loop_
_entity.id
_entity.type
_entity.pdbx_description
1 polymer ?
#
loop_
_entity_poly.entity_id
_entity_poly.type
_entity_poly.pdbx_seq_one_letter_code
_entity_poly.pdbx_strand_id
1 'polypeptide(L)'
;MRRSHPWINNFNEWLISACRSNMDIKFIWSGNDAKALVYYITDYVAKSTLAFHDMFALAQQGVKSIEQQRVTNSIDNAIEKSRTLVLRCYNMIASQQEVSGVQVASYLMNYDDHYTTHTFRNLFLISIENYLQAELSKARPQEKDIDEERLEDMTTPFDEEQEEDTKQTEEQFLLEPTETKNGAKFVMVNTRLDYRHRSKDLTALCLYDFVSHFHKKLIDKSDRRLIKSANGSEGERLDTEGTKLNERYTFESAHPQSSSHIVIKHTNPVVPVLVGPQIPRQEREETRERYSRALLTLFVPWRSVHDLCALNQTWAEALEVQKSLTSRLTQDYRKYTTFA
;
A
#
# COMPACT_ATOMS: atom_id res chain seq x y z
N MET A 1 -13.98 13.79 33.52
CA MET A 1 -13.27 14.91 34.19
C MET A 1 -13.88 16.21 33.69
N ARG A 2 -14.13 17.22 34.53
CA ARG A 2 -14.70 18.51 34.06
C ARG A 2 -13.67 19.27 33.22
N ARG A 3 -14.08 19.95 32.15
CA ARG A 3 -13.19 20.70 31.23
C ARG A 3 -12.35 21.79 31.94
N SER A 4 -12.83 22.31 33.06
CA SER A 4 -12.15 23.31 33.90
C SER A 4 -11.41 22.70 35.10
N HIS A 5 -11.10 21.40 35.07
CA HIS A 5 -10.42 20.76 36.18
C HIS A 5 -9.03 21.41 36.40
N PRO A 6 -8.64 21.79 37.63
CA PRO A 6 -7.39 22.52 37.90
C PRO A 6 -6.10 21.81 37.46
N TRP A 7 -6.17 20.49 37.23
CA TRP A 7 -5.06 19.66 36.74
C TRP A 7 -5.05 19.50 35.21
N ILE A 8 -6.06 20.01 34.51
CA ILE A 8 -6.08 20.11 33.05
C ILE A 8 -5.55 21.49 32.73
N ASN A 9 -4.25 21.55 32.45
CA ASN A 9 -3.57 22.77 32.07
C ASN A 9 -3.29 22.76 30.56
N ASN A 10 -3.96 23.66 29.83
CA ASN A 10 -3.77 23.77 28.38
C ASN A 10 -2.43 24.46 28.02
N PHE A 11 -1.77 25.13 28.98
CA PHE A 11 -0.60 25.96 28.75
C PHE A 11 0.53 25.55 29.69
N ASN A 12 1.76 25.40 29.21
CA ASN A 12 2.91 25.14 30.07
C ASN A 12 4.03 26.13 29.77
N GLU A 13 4.42 26.93 30.76
CA GLU A 13 5.42 27.99 30.62
C GLU A 13 6.78 27.45 30.18
N TRP A 14 7.19 26.30 30.71
CA TRP A 14 8.46 25.66 30.36
C TRP A 14 8.46 25.17 28.92
N LEU A 15 7.38 24.54 28.47
CA LEU A 15 7.26 24.09 27.08
C LEU A 15 7.21 25.27 26.11
N ILE A 16 6.56 26.37 26.47
CA ILE A 16 6.50 27.57 25.63
C ILE A 16 7.85 28.27 25.57
N SER A 17 8.56 28.33 26.69
CA SER A 17 9.93 28.84 26.72
C SER A 17 10.88 27.98 25.86
N ALA A 18 10.77 26.66 25.96
CA ALA A 18 11.61 25.72 25.22
C ALA A 18 11.30 25.67 23.72
N CYS A 19 10.03 25.58 23.34
CA CYS A 19 9.59 25.46 21.94
C CYS A 19 9.50 26.83 21.23
N ARG A 20 9.47 27.93 22.01
CA ARG A 20 9.27 29.31 21.51
C ARG A 20 8.03 29.46 20.62
N SER A 21 7.02 28.62 20.86
CA SER A 21 5.76 28.55 20.12
C SER A 21 4.58 28.58 21.10
N ASN A 22 3.43 29.07 20.63
CA ASN A 22 2.20 28.99 21.41
C ASN A 22 1.77 27.52 21.54
N MET A 23 1.35 27.10 22.72
CA MET A 23 1.00 25.69 23.01
C MET A 23 -0.42 25.60 23.57
N ASP A 24 -1.17 24.59 23.10
CA ASP A 24 -2.51 24.23 23.60
C ASP A 24 -2.58 22.71 23.78
N ILE A 25 -2.40 22.24 25.02
CA ILE A 25 -2.42 20.82 25.36
C ILE A 25 -3.86 20.38 25.61
N LYS A 26 -4.39 19.50 24.75
CA LYS A 26 -5.72 18.91 24.93
C LYS A 26 -5.63 17.42 25.17
N PHE A 27 -6.36 16.95 26.18
CA PHE A 27 -6.48 15.53 26.46
C PHE A 27 -7.54 14.91 25.54
N ILE A 28 -7.18 13.86 24.80
CA ILE A 28 -8.07 13.17 23.87
C ILE A 28 -8.57 11.88 24.52
N TRP A 29 -9.87 11.83 24.84
CA TRP A 29 -10.47 10.72 25.59
C TRP A 29 -11.02 9.60 24.72
N SER A 30 -11.43 9.90 23.49
CA SER A 30 -12.09 8.94 22.61
C SER A 30 -11.42 8.87 21.23
N GLY A 31 -11.51 7.72 20.58
CA GLY A 31 -11.05 7.54 19.21
C GLY A 31 -11.78 8.44 18.20
N ASN A 32 -13.05 8.79 18.49
CA ASN A 32 -13.81 9.73 17.65
C ASN A 32 -13.24 11.15 17.74
N ASP A 33 -12.90 11.61 18.95
CA ASP A 33 -12.26 12.93 19.14
C ASP A 33 -10.85 12.95 18.52
N ALA A 34 -10.10 11.86 18.63
CA ALA A 34 -8.80 11.70 17.98
C ALA A 34 -8.94 11.81 16.46
N LYS A 35 -9.90 11.09 15.87
CA LYS A 35 -10.18 11.12 14.43
C LYS A 35 -10.57 12.52 13.96
N ALA A 36 -11.47 13.19 14.69
CA ALA A 36 -11.88 14.56 14.38
C ALA A 36 -10.71 15.55 14.43
N LEU A 37 -9.83 15.42 15.43
CA LEU A 37 -8.63 16.24 15.54
C LEU A 37 -7.66 15.99 14.38
N VAL A 38 -7.43 14.72 14.01
CA VAL A 38 -6.59 14.37 12.86
C VAL A 38 -7.14 14.98 11.58
N TYR A 39 -8.45 14.89 11.33
CA TYR A 39 -9.07 15.57 10.17
C TYR A 39 -8.85 17.07 10.21
N TYR A 40 -9.06 17.71 11.36
CA TYR A 40 -8.88 19.16 11.51
C TYR A 40 -7.43 19.58 11.23
N ILE A 41 -6.45 18.88 11.80
CA ILE A 41 -5.03 19.14 11.56
C ILE A 41 -4.69 18.90 10.09
N THR A 42 -5.17 17.80 9.51
CA THR A 42 -4.91 17.45 8.11
C THR A 42 -5.50 18.50 7.16
N ASP A 43 -6.73 18.96 7.40
CA ASP A 43 -7.38 20.01 6.60
C ASP A 43 -6.60 21.32 6.67
N TYR A 44 -6.03 21.63 7.84
CA TYR A 44 -5.18 22.81 8.02
C TYR A 44 -3.82 22.67 7.30
N VAL A 45 -3.19 21.49 7.39
CA VAL A 45 -1.89 21.21 6.74
C VAL A 45 -2.05 21.12 5.22
N ALA A 46 -3.13 20.51 4.73
CA ALA A 46 -3.44 20.36 3.31
C ALA A 46 -4.09 21.60 2.69
N LYS A 47 -4.29 22.66 3.49
CA LYS A 47 -4.86 23.92 3.01
C LYS A 47 -4.02 24.46 1.86
N SER A 48 -4.65 24.69 0.71
CA SER A 48 -3.98 25.22 -0.47
C SER A 48 -3.32 26.55 -0.15
N THR A 49 -2.02 26.67 -0.43
CA THR A 49 -1.22 27.87 -0.19
C THR A 49 -1.70 29.06 -1.03
N LEU A 50 -2.21 28.80 -2.24
CA LEU A 50 -2.78 29.80 -3.14
C LEU A 50 -4.30 29.66 -3.20
N ALA A 51 -5.00 30.79 -3.25
CA ALA A 51 -6.41 30.80 -3.54
C ALA A 51 -6.66 30.39 -5.00
N PHE A 52 -7.82 29.79 -5.27
CA PHE A 52 -8.16 29.30 -6.61
C PHE A 52 -8.08 30.41 -7.69
N HIS A 53 -8.49 31.63 -7.37
CA HIS A 53 -8.45 32.76 -8.31
C HIS A 53 -7.02 33.17 -8.69
N ASP A 54 -6.07 33.08 -7.76
CA ASP A 54 -4.65 33.35 -8.01
C ASP A 54 -4.04 32.27 -8.89
N MET A 55 -4.32 30.98 -8.60
CA MET A 55 -3.91 29.87 -9.46
C MET A 55 -4.44 30.02 -10.89
N PHE A 56 -5.70 30.43 -11.04
CA PHE A 56 -6.30 30.67 -12.35
C PHE A 56 -5.62 31.82 -13.10
N ALA A 57 -5.33 32.94 -12.42
CA ALA A 57 -4.64 34.08 -13.01
C ALA A 57 -3.22 33.71 -13.48
N LEU A 58 -2.48 32.93 -12.68
CA LEU A 58 -1.15 32.44 -13.03
C LEU A 58 -1.18 31.46 -14.20
N ALA A 59 -2.18 30.56 -14.25
CA ALA A 59 -2.38 29.68 -15.39
C ALA A 59 -2.68 30.47 -16.67
N GLN A 60 -3.54 31.50 -16.59
CA GLN A 60 -3.84 32.38 -17.72
C GLN A 60 -2.59 33.13 -18.20
N GLN A 61 -1.74 33.59 -17.29
CA GLN A 61 -0.46 34.21 -17.63
C GLN A 61 0.49 33.22 -18.31
N GLY A 62 0.53 31.97 -17.85
CA GLY A 62 1.28 30.87 -18.49
C GLY A 62 0.83 30.64 -19.94
N VAL A 63 -0.48 30.60 -20.19
CA VAL A 63 -1.07 30.46 -21.53
C VAL A 63 -0.66 31.64 -22.43
N LYS A 64 -0.85 32.88 -21.96
CA LYS A 64 -0.48 34.10 -22.71
C LYS A 64 1.00 34.12 -23.07
N SER A 65 1.87 33.68 -22.16
CA SER A 65 3.32 33.64 -22.40
C SER A 65 3.72 32.69 -23.54
N ILE A 66 2.99 31.57 -23.71
CA ILE A 66 3.20 30.63 -24.81
C ILE A 66 2.64 31.16 -26.11
N GLU A 67 1.48 31.81 -26.08
CA GLU A 67 0.90 32.44 -27.27
C GLU A 67 1.79 33.55 -27.84
N GLN A 68 2.47 34.32 -26.97
CA GLN A 68 3.45 35.33 -27.38
C GLN A 68 4.72 34.70 -27.99
N GLN A 69 5.16 33.53 -27.49
CA GLN A 69 6.31 32.80 -28.04
C GLN A 69 6.02 32.04 -29.33
N ARG A 70 4.73 31.79 -29.67
CA ARG A 70 4.34 31.14 -30.94
C ARG A 70 4.73 31.93 -32.18
N VAL A 71 5.12 33.20 -32.05
CA VAL A 71 5.53 34.03 -33.18
C VAL A 71 6.87 33.59 -33.80
N THR A 72 7.65 32.72 -33.13
CA THR A 72 9.05 32.47 -33.54
C THR A 72 9.38 31.04 -34.01
N ASN A 73 8.61 29.99 -33.70
CA ASN A 73 8.95 28.59 -34.05
C ASN A 73 7.75 27.83 -34.65
N SER A 74 7.91 27.25 -35.85
CA SER A 74 6.78 26.75 -36.67
C SER A 74 6.69 25.24 -36.89
N ILE A 75 7.31 24.37 -36.08
CA ILE A 75 7.12 22.91 -36.20
C ILE A 75 7.16 22.25 -34.82
N ASP A 76 6.10 22.37 -34.03
CA ASP A 76 5.93 21.61 -32.78
C ASP A 76 4.74 20.65 -32.89
N ASN A 77 4.98 19.39 -32.53
CA ASN A 77 3.97 18.33 -32.51
C ASN A 77 2.88 18.66 -31.47
N ALA A 78 1.61 18.37 -31.74
CA ALA A 78 0.49 18.80 -30.87
C ALA A 78 0.61 18.28 -29.42
N ILE A 79 1.22 17.10 -29.25
CA ILE A 79 1.49 16.47 -27.94
C ILE A 79 2.61 17.19 -27.19
N GLU A 80 3.67 17.63 -27.87
CA GLU A 80 4.76 18.35 -27.22
C GLU A 80 4.31 19.75 -26.81
N LYS A 81 3.46 20.36 -27.63
CA LYS A 81 2.81 21.63 -27.33
C LYS A 81 1.92 21.55 -26.09
N SER A 82 1.12 20.49 -25.94
CA SER A 82 0.28 20.31 -24.75
C SER A 82 1.12 20.05 -23.50
N ARG A 83 2.17 19.22 -23.59
CA ARG A 83 3.12 18.99 -22.50
C ARG A 83 3.81 20.29 -22.06
N THR A 84 4.27 21.09 -23.01
CA THR A 84 4.93 22.38 -22.73
C THR A 84 3.98 23.37 -22.07
N LEU A 85 2.72 23.42 -22.50
CA LEU A 85 1.69 24.24 -21.87
C LEU A 85 1.47 23.87 -20.41
N VAL A 86 1.24 22.58 -20.14
CA VAL A 86 1.03 22.09 -18.78
C VAL A 86 2.24 22.36 -17.91
N LEU A 87 3.45 22.04 -18.39
CA LEU A 87 4.69 22.26 -17.66
C LEU A 87 4.89 23.74 -17.31
N ARG A 88 4.55 24.65 -18.23
CA ARG A 88 4.73 26.08 -18.00
C ARG A 88 3.70 26.64 -17.04
N CYS A 89 2.43 26.23 -17.15
CA CYS A 89 1.41 26.59 -16.17
C CYS A 89 1.80 26.09 -14.77
N TYR A 90 2.27 24.85 -14.68
CA TYR A 90 2.77 24.28 -13.42
C TYR A 90 3.95 25.07 -12.86
N ASN A 91 4.99 25.34 -13.67
CA ASN A 91 6.15 26.09 -13.22
C ASN A 91 5.81 27.53 -12.80
N MET A 92 4.85 28.18 -13.47
CA MET A 92 4.36 29.50 -13.07
C MET A 92 3.67 29.46 -11.70
N ILE A 93 2.78 28.48 -11.49
CA ILE A 93 2.11 28.29 -10.20
C ILE A 93 3.13 27.96 -9.10
N ALA A 94 4.02 27.00 -9.36
CA ALA A 94 5.06 26.58 -8.43
C ALA A 94 6.04 27.72 -8.10
N SER A 95 6.38 28.60 -9.06
CA SER A 95 7.28 29.74 -8.82
C SER A 95 6.71 30.79 -7.87
N GLN A 96 5.37 30.88 -7.77
CA GLN A 96 4.67 31.82 -6.91
C GLN A 96 4.19 31.16 -5.61
N GLN A 97 4.52 29.88 -5.40
CA GLN A 97 4.19 29.18 -4.18
C GLN A 97 5.13 29.65 -3.07
N GLU A 98 4.59 30.38 -2.11
CA GLU A 98 5.32 30.73 -0.89
C GLU A 98 5.58 29.48 -0.04
N VAL A 99 6.83 29.33 0.39
CA VAL A 99 7.28 28.23 1.27
C VAL A 99 7.67 28.83 2.62
N SER A 100 7.28 28.18 3.72
CA SER A 100 7.65 28.64 5.06
C SER A 100 9.17 28.69 5.23
N GLY A 101 9.69 29.79 5.79
CA GLY A 101 11.12 29.93 6.07
C GLY A 101 11.68 28.81 6.96
N VAL A 102 10.84 28.22 7.83
CA VAL A 102 11.21 27.06 8.66
C VAL A 102 11.40 25.81 7.81
N GLN A 103 10.55 25.60 6.81
CA GLN A 103 10.66 24.47 5.88
C GLN A 103 11.92 24.61 5.01
N VAL A 104 12.20 25.82 4.51
CA VAL A 104 13.44 26.10 3.76
C VAL A 104 14.67 25.87 4.64
N ALA A 105 14.66 26.35 5.89
CA ALA A 105 15.76 26.12 6.81
C ALA A 105 15.95 24.63 7.12
N SER A 106 14.88 23.88 7.36
CA SER A 106 14.93 22.43 7.59
C SER A 106 15.55 21.69 6.40
N TYR A 107 15.14 22.04 5.18
CA TYR A 107 15.68 21.48 3.95
C TYR A 107 17.17 21.80 3.77
N LEU A 108 17.57 23.07 3.97
CA LEU A 108 18.97 23.50 3.88
C LEU A 108 19.86 22.85 4.93
N MET A 109 19.32 22.60 6.12
CA MET A 109 20.01 21.90 7.20
C MET A 109 20.00 20.37 7.03
N ASN A 110 19.37 19.87 5.96
CA ASN A 110 19.22 18.44 5.69
C ASN A 110 18.60 17.67 6.87
N TYR A 111 17.59 18.27 7.50
CA TYR A 111 16.80 17.61 8.52
C TYR A 111 15.69 16.79 7.87
N ASP A 112 15.47 15.59 8.40
CA ASP A 112 14.39 14.73 7.97
C ASP A 112 13.03 15.39 8.26
N ASP A 113 12.11 15.26 7.31
CA ASP A 113 10.76 15.81 7.35
C ASP A 113 9.75 14.86 8.00
N HIS A 114 10.15 13.63 8.32
CA HIS A 114 9.34 12.64 9.01
C HIS A 114 10.20 11.73 9.90
N TYR A 115 9.64 11.34 11.05
CA TYR A 115 10.25 10.35 11.93
C TYR A 115 9.29 9.18 12.08
N THR A 116 9.67 8.00 11.60
CA THR A 116 8.89 6.78 11.77
C THR A 116 9.71 5.74 12.50
N THR A 117 9.07 5.05 13.45
CA THR A 117 9.68 3.92 14.16
C THR A 117 9.69 2.64 13.31
N HIS A 118 8.82 2.59 12.31
CA HIS A 118 8.62 1.44 11.44
C HIS A 118 8.78 1.87 9.98
N THR A 119 9.19 0.92 9.16
CA THR A 119 9.12 1.01 7.70
C THR A 119 7.79 0.45 7.23
N PHE A 120 7.21 1.05 6.20
CA PHE A 120 5.90 0.68 5.67
C PHE A 120 6.02 0.19 4.23
N ARG A 121 5.14 -0.73 3.83
CA ARG A 121 5.06 -1.22 2.44
C ARG A 121 3.63 -1.39 1.99
N ASN A 122 3.33 -0.89 0.79
CA ASN A 122 1.99 -0.95 0.25
C ASN A 122 1.60 -2.40 -0.14
N LEU A 123 0.39 -2.79 0.22
CA LEU A 123 -0.26 -4.04 -0.15
C LEU A 123 -1.61 -3.72 -0.79
N PHE A 124 -1.70 -3.93 -2.10
CA PHE A 124 -2.93 -3.75 -2.88
C PHE A 124 -3.85 -4.97 -2.68
N LEU A 125 -4.65 -4.95 -1.61
CA LEU A 125 -5.46 -6.11 -1.22
C LEU A 125 -6.60 -6.39 -2.19
N ILE A 126 -7.22 -5.34 -2.75
CA ILE A 126 -8.42 -5.45 -3.59
C ILE A 126 -8.17 -6.27 -4.86
N SER A 127 -7.00 -6.14 -5.49
CA SER A 127 -6.66 -6.90 -6.71
C SER A 127 -6.54 -8.39 -6.41
N ILE A 128 -6.03 -8.74 -5.23
CA ILE A 128 -5.92 -10.13 -4.76
C ILE A 128 -7.30 -10.70 -4.44
N GLU A 129 -8.14 -9.93 -3.73
CA GLU A 129 -9.52 -10.33 -3.43
C GLU A 129 -10.34 -10.58 -4.68
N ASN A 130 -10.28 -9.67 -5.65
CA ASN A 130 -11.01 -9.79 -6.92
C ASN A 130 -10.55 -11.01 -7.71
N TYR A 131 -9.24 -11.26 -7.75
CA TYR A 131 -8.69 -12.46 -8.36
C TYR A 131 -9.22 -13.74 -7.68
N LEU A 132 -9.18 -13.81 -6.34
CA LEU A 132 -9.66 -14.97 -5.59
C LEU A 132 -11.16 -15.19 -5.79
N GLN A 133 -11.95 -14.12 -5.78
CA GLN A 133 -13.38 -14.19 -6.06
C GLN A 133 -13.64 -14.72 -7.48
N ALA A 134 -12.93 -14.20 -8.49
CA ALA A 134 -13.09 -14.64 -9.87
C ALA A 134 -12.70 -16.12 -10.06
N GLU A 135 -11.64 -16.59 -9.40
CA GLU A 135 -11.28 -18.01 -9.39
C GLU A 135 -12.35 -18.88 -8.73
N LEU A 136 -12.91 -18.46 -7.60
CA LEU A 136 -13.99 -19.20 -6.94
C LEU A 136 -15.24 -19.29 -7.83
N SER A 137 -15.63 -18.17 -8.44
CA SER A 137 -16.78 -18.12 -9.35
C SER A 137 -16.59 -19.00 -10.59
N LYS A 138 -15.36 -19.12 -11.10
CA LYS A 138 -15.03 -20.05 -12.21
C LYS A 138 -15.05 -21.51 -11.79
N ALA A 139 -14.66 -21.80 -10.55
CA ALA A 139 -14.55 -23.16 -10.04
C ALA A 139 -15.92 -23.75 -9.61
N ARG A 140 -16.89 -22.88 -9.28
CA ARG A 140 -18.27 -23.32 -9.04
C ARG A 140 -18.90 -23.75 -10.38
N PRO A 141 -19.45 -24.97 -10.48
CA PRO A 141 -20.15 -25.39 -11.68
C PRO A 141 -21.33 -24.44 -11.93
N GLN A 142 -21.42 -23.88 -13.13
CA GLN A 142 -22.62 -23.16 -13.55
C GLN A 142 -23.77 -24.18 -13.59
N GLU A 143 -24.66 -24.13 -12.61
CA GLU A 143 -26.02 -24.60 -12.80
C GLU A 143 -26.64 -23.71 -13.89
N LYS A 144 -26.52 -24.17 -15.14
CA LYS A 144 -27.42 -23.72 -16.20
C LYS A 144 -28.77 -24.37 -15.89
N ASP A 145 -29.79 -23.52 -15.95
CA ASP A 145 -31.21 -23.80 -15.75
C ASP A 145 -31.68 -23.65 -14.29
N ILE A 146 -32.20 -22.46 -13.95
CA ILE A 146 -33.59 -22.21 -13.47
C ILE A 146 -33.82 -20.67 -13.48
N ASP A 147 -34.79 -20.27 -14.29
CA ASP A 147 -35.61 -19.04 -14.29
C ASP A 147 -34.96 -17.67 -14.02
N GLU A 148 -34.83 -16.92 -15.12
CA GLU A 148 -34.31 -15.57 -15.30
C GLU A 148 -35.16 -14.43 -14.65
N GLU A 149 -35.92 -14.69 -13.59
CA GLU A 149 -36.89 -13.70 -13.04
C GLU A 149 -36.78 -13.37 -11.53
N ARG A 150 -35.74 -13.79 -10.79
CA ARG A 150 -35.66 -13.49 -9.33
C ARG A 150 -34.30 -13.06 -8.77
N LEU A 151 -33.46 -12.37 -9.53
CA LEU A 151 -32.15 -11.88 -9.05
C LEU A 151 -32.04 -10.34 -9.00
N GLU A 152 -33.11 -9.64 -8.60
CA GLU A 152 -33.06 -8.20 -8.36
C GLU A 152 -32.86 -7.80 -6.87
N ASP A 153 -32.72 -8.73 -5.92
CA ASP A 153 -32.88 -8.36 -4.49
C ASP A 153 -31.69 -8.69 -3.57
N MET A 154 -30.47 -8.89 -4.08
CA MET A 154 -29.26 -9.06 -3.24
C MET A 154 -28.01 -8.38 -3.82
N THR A 155 -28.17 -7.21 -4.44
CA THR A 155 -27.05 -6.29 -4.71
C THR A 155 -26.91 -5.35 -3.52
N THR A 156 -25.79 -5.46 -2.81
CA THR A 156 -25.41 -4.51 -1.76
C THR A 156 -25.25 -3.11 -2.37
N PRO A 157 -25.94 -2.04 -1.92
CA PRO A 157 -25.98 -0.73 -2.59
C PRO A 157 -24.68 0.10 -2.52
N PHE A 158 -23.50 -0.50 -2.53
CA PHE A 158 -22.24 0.22 -2.46
C PHE A 158 -21.34 -0.14 -3.67
N ASP A 159 -21.32 0.79 -4.62
CA ASP A 159 -20.47 0.93 -5.80
C ASP A 159 -20.89 0.18 -7.09
N GLU A 160 -22.09 0.50 -7.61
CA GLU A 160 -22.54 0.15 -8.98
C GLU A 160 -21.83 0.95 -10.10
N GLU A 161 -20.91 1.88 -9.81
CA GLU A 161 -20.21 2.67 -10.85
C GLU A 161 -18.90 2.04 -11.39
N GLN A 162 -18.56 0.80 -11.01
CA GLN A 162 -17.33 0.13 -11.51
C GLN A 162 -17.52 -1.32 -12.01
N GLU A 163 -18.73 -1.86 -12.07
CA GLU A 163 -18.98 -3.23 -12.54
C GLU A 163 -19.50 -3.31 -14.00
N GLU A 164 -19.08 -2.39 -14.86
CA GLU A 164 -19.13 -2.60 -16.31
C GLU A 164 -17.71 -2.82 -16.85
N ASP A 165 -17.23 -4.08 -16.81
CA ASP A 165 -16.58 -4.79 -17.93
C ASP A 165 -15.94 -6.11 -17.43
N THR A 166 -16.75 -7.13 -17.14
CA THR A 166 -16.27 -8.51 -16.86
C THR A 166 -15.81 -9.20 -18.15
N LYS A 167 -14.74 -8.71 -18.78
CA LYS A 167 -13.99 -9.41 -19.83
C LYS A 167 -12.49 -9.21 -19.61
N GLN A 168 -11.87 -10.25 -19.04
CA GLN A 168 -10.44 -10.37 -18.71
C GLN A 168 -10.00 -9.50 -17.53
N THR A 169 -9.89 -10.10 -16.35
CA THR A 169 -9.11 -9.51 -15.25
C THR A 169 -7.65 -9.45 -15.69
N GLU A 170 -7.24 -8.34 -16.30
CA GLU A 170 -5.84 -8.12 -16.69
C GLU A 170 -4.95 -8.17 -15.44
N GLU A 171 -3.82 -8.88 -15.54
CA GLU A 171 -2.86 -8.98 -14.46
C GLU A 171 -2.16 -7.64 -14.24
N GLN A 172 -2.35 -7.03 -13.07
CA GLN A 172 -1.72 -5.76 -12.73
C GLN A 172 -0.32 -5.97 -12.15
N PHE A 173 0.66 -5.24 -12.67
CA PHE A 173 2.03 -5.22 -12.17
C PHE A 173 2.42 -3.80 -11.76
N LEU A 174 2.99 -3.67 -10.55
CA LEU A 174 3.59 -2.42 -10.10
C LEU A 174 5.03 -2.33 -10.63
N LEU A 175 5.42 -1.15 -11.13
CA LEU A 175 6.81 -0.86 -11.47
C LEU A 175 7.51 -0.25 -10.25
N GLU A 176 8.39 -1.01 -9.60
CA GLU A 176 9.20 -0.53 -8.49
C GLU A 176 10.61 -0.16 -8.97
N PRO A 177 11.14 1.03 -8.65
CA PRO A 177 12.54 1.34 -8.92
C PRO A 177 13.45 0.50 -8.04
N THR A 178 14.48 -0.08 -8.64
CA THR A 178 15.55 -0.81 -7.96
C THR A 178 16.86 -0.05 -8.18
N GLU A 179 17.46 0.39 -7.09
CA GLU A 179 18.76 1.03 -7.11
C GLU A 179 19.84 0.01 -7.48
N THR A 180 20.36 0.13 -8.69
CA THR A 180 21.54 -0.61 -9.12
C THR A 180 22.69 0.38 -9.30
N LYS A 181 23.93 -0.05 -9.06
CA LYS A 181 25.14 0.77 -9.24
C LYS A 181 25.27 1.46 -10.62
N ASN A 182 24.49 1.04 -11.62
CA ASN A 182 24.53 1.53 -13.01
C ASN A 182 23.23 2.26 -13.45
N GLY A 183 22.43 2.78 -12.51
CA GLY A 183 21.21 3.55 -12.79
C GLY A 183 19.93 2.90 -12.28
N ALA A 184 18.82 3.64 -12.37
CA ALA A 184 17.49 3.17 -11.96
C ALA A 184 16.98 2.09 -12.93
N LYS A 185 16.86 0.86 -12.44
CA LYS A 185 16.17 -0.23 -13.15
C LYS A 185 14.79 -0.40 -12.55
N PHE A 186 13.77 -0.62 -13.37
CA PHE A 186 12.43 -0.93 -12.88
C PHE A 186 12.23 -2.44 -12.80
N VAL A 187 11.58 -2.89 -11.73
CA VAL A 187 11.19 -4.28 -11.53
C VAL A 187 9.66 -4.35 -11.55
N MET A 188 9.13 -5.29 -12.32
CA MET A 188 7.71 -5.63 -12.29
C MET A 188 7.41 -6.46 -11.04
N VAL A 189 6.49 -5.97 -10.21
CA VAL A 189 6.10 -6.56 -8.93
C VAL A 189 4.62 -6.90 -8.95
N ASN A 190 4.31 -8.17 -8.67
CA ASN A 190 2.96 -8.65 -8.46
C ASN A 190 2.99 -9.50 -7.19
N THR A 191 2.62 -8.89 -6.07
CA THR A 191 2.72 -9.48 -4.73
C THR A 191 1.95 -10.80 -4.62
N ARG A 192 0.84 -10.93 -5.34
CA ARG A 192 0.04 -12.16 -5.40
C ARG A 192 0.83 -13.31 -6.01
N LEU A 193 1.47 -13.09 -7.16
CA LEU A 193 2.30 -14.10 -7.82
C LEU A 193 3.54 -14.43 -7.00
N ASP A 194 4.20 -13.41 -6.45
CA ASP A 194 5.37 -13.58 -5.59
C ASP A 194 5.02 -14.44 -4.36
N TYR A 195 3.85 -14.24 -3.75
CA TYR A 195 3.37 -15.03 -2.61
C TYR A 195 2.91 -16.44 -3.02
N ARG A 196 2.14 -16.59 -4.11
CA ARG A 196 1.63 -17.89 -4.57
C ARG A 196 2.75 -18.87 -4.91
N HIS A 197 3.81 -18.38 -5.57
CA HIS A 197 4.92 -19.19 -6.04
C HIS A 197 6.15 -19.10 -5.12
N ARG A 198 5.94 -18.80 -3.84
CA ARG A 198 6.96 -18.82 -2.80
C ARG A 198 7.57 -20.22 -2.62
N SER A 199 8.78 -20.29 -2.03
CA SER A 199 9.42 -21.58 -1.71
C SER A 199 8.52 -22.46 -0.83
N LYS A 200 8.70 -23.78 -0.92
CA LYS A 200 8.01 -24.77 -0.09
C LYS A 200 8.25 -24.53 1.41
N ASP A 201 9.40 -23.99 1.77
CA ASP A 201 9.76 -23.65 3.16
C ASP A 201 8.88 -22.54 3.75
N LEU A 202 8.32 -21.67 2.89
CA LEU A 202 7.50 -20.53 3.28
C LEU A 202 5.99 -20.84 3.22
N THR A 203 5.60 -22.10 3.06
CA THR A 203 4.19 -22.48 2.84
C THR A 203 3.31 -22.13 4.04
N ALA A 204 3.84 -22.21 5.27
CA ALA A 204 3.11 -21.95 6.50
C ALA A 204 2.83 -20.45 6.77
N LEU A 205 3.45 -19.53 6.02
CA LEU A 205 3.25 -18.10 6.21
C LEU A 205 1.95 -17.64 5.57
N CYS A 206 1.25 -16.73 6.25
CA CYS A 206 0.14 -15.98 5.69
C CYS A 206 0.65 -14.83 4.80
N LEU A 207 -0.25 -14.23 4.02
CA LEU A 207 0.10 -13.14 3.11
C LEU A 207 0.66 -11.92 3.86
N TYR A 208 0.06 -11.58 5.01
CA TYR A 208 0.51 -10.46 5.83
C TYR A 208 1.96 -10.65 6.32
N ASP A 209 2.27 -11.82 6.88
CA ASP A 209 3.62 -12.14 7.35
C ASP A 209 4.64 -12.17 6.21
N PHE A 210 4.24 -12.71 5.05
CA PHE A 210 5.11 -12.77 3.89
C PHE A 210 5.53 -11.37 3.44
N VAL A 211 4.58 -10.44 3.32
CA VAL A 211 4.86 -9.05 2.93
C VAL A 211 5.65 -8.30 4.01
N SER A 212 5.40 -8.60 5.29
CA SER A 212 6.09 -7.99 6.42
C SER A 212 7.55 -8.44 6.54
N HIS A 213 7.82 -9.72 6.33
CA HIS A 213 9.13 -10.30 6.57
C HIS A 213 9.96 -10.48 5.31
N PHE A 214 9.39 -10.42 4.11
CA PHE A 214 10.11 -10.74 2.89
C PHE A 214 9.91 -9.71 1.77
N HIS A 215 10.99 -9.51 1.00
CA HIS A 215 10.96 -8.73 -0.23
C HIS A 215 11.60 -9.49 -1.38
N LYS A 216 11.23 -9.09 -2.59
CA LYS A 216 11.79 -9.60 -3.83
C LYS A 216 13.06 -8.82 -4.17
N LYS A 217 14.11 -9.54 -4.60
CA LYS A 217 15.38 -8.96 -5.04
C LYS A 217 15.85 -9.63 -6.32
N LEU A 218 16.46 -8.85 -7.22
CA LEU A 218 17.23 -9.37 -8.35
C LEU A 218 18.41 -10.22 -7.88
N ILE A 219 18.64 -11.34 -8.56
CA ILE A 219 19.75 -12.24 -8.26
C ILE A 219 21.09 -11.59 -8.67
N ASP A 220 21.99 -11.40 -7.71
CA ASP A 220 23.36 -10.94 -7.95
C ASP A 220 24.34 -12.12 -8.17
N LYS A 221 25.58 -11.84 -8.59
CA LYS A 221 26.66 -12.82 -8.80
C LYS A 221 26.92 -13.69 -7.56
N SER A 222 26.87 -13.10 -6.36
CA SER A 222 27.00 -13.82 -5.09
C SER A 222 25.83 -14.78 -4.85
N ASP A 223 24.61 -14.30 -5.07
CA ASP A 223 23.39 -15.09 -4.95
C ASP A 223 23.40 -16.28 -5.93
N ARG A 224 23.88 -16.11 -7.17
CA ARG A 224 24.06 -17.22 -8.14
C ARG A 224 25.02 -18.30 -7.66
N ARG A 225 26.11 -17.92 -6.96
CA ARG A 225 27.07 -18.90 -6.42
C ARG A 225 26.43 -19.73 -5.32
N LEU A 226 25.67 -19.08 -4.42
CA LEU A 226 24.95 -19.74 -3.34
C LEU A 226 23.88 -20.71 -3.87
N ILE A 227 23.08 -20.29 -4.86
CA ILE A 227 22.06 -21.16 -5.46
C ILE A 227 22.69 -22.38 -6.14
N LYS A 228 23.82 -22.20 -6.84
CA LYS A 228 24.56 -23.33 -7.45
C LYS A 228 25.12 -24.28 -6.39
N SER A 229 25.64 -23.76 -5.29
CA SER A 229 26.16 -24.55 -4.17
C SER A 229 25.06 -25.31 -3.42
N ALA A 230 23.82 -24.80 -3.40
CA ALA A 230 22.69 -25.48 -2.78
C ALA A 230 22.15 -26.64 -3.65
N ASN A 231 22.28 -26.55 -4.98
CA ASN A 231 21.80 -27.56 -5.92
C ASN A 231 22.82 -28.68 -6.22
N GLY A 232 24.10 -28.49 -5.89
CA GLY A 232 25.12 -29.53 -5.90
C GLY A 232 25.30 -30.05 -4.48
N SER A 233 24.87 -31.29 -4.22
CA SER A 233 24.92 -31.93 -2.90
C SER A 233 26.33 -31.97 -2.28
N GLU A 234 26.33 -31.94 -0.94
CA GLU A 234 27.43 -32.07 0.03
C GLU A 234 28.08 -30.77 0.49
N GLY A 235 27.88 -30.51 1.79
CA GLY A 235 28.19 -29.27 2.45
C GLY A 235 29.68 -29.06 2.67
N GLU A 236 30.13 -27.87 2.29
CA GLU A 236 31.11 -27.14 3.07
C GLU A 236 30.44 -25.84 3.52
N ARG A 237 30.20 -25.72 4.82
CA ARG A 237 29.92 -24.42 5.44
C ARG A 237 31.19 -23.61 5.27
N LEU A 238 31.18 -22.70 4.30
CA LEU A 238 32.15 -21.62 4.27
C LEU A 238 31.84 -20.72 5.48
N ASP A 239 32.50 -21.00 6.60
CA ASP A 239 32.61 -20.09 7.74
C ASP A 239 33.29 -18.83 7.23
N THR A 240 32.47 -17.90 6.75
CA THR A 240 32.92 -16.59 6.32
C THR A 240 32.76 -15.69 7.54
N GLU A 241 33.88 -15.27 8.12
CA GLU A 241 33.89 -14.22 9.14
C GLU A 241 33.20 -12.96 8.57
N GLY A 242 31.97 -12.71 9.03
CA GLY A 242 31.13 -11.63 8.53
C GLY A 242 29.72 -11.68 9.10
N THR A 243 28.97 -10.61 8.87
CA THR A 243 27.56 -10.50 9.30
C THR A 243 26.74 -11.63 8.71
N LYS A 244 25.97 -12.33 9.56
CA LYS A 244 25.09 -13.42 9.14
C LYS A 244 24.17 -12.93 8.01
N LEU A 245 24.30 -13.58 6.85
CA LEU A 245 23.49 -13.26 5.67
C LEU A 245 22.01 -13.52 5.97
N ASN A 246 21.13 -12.62 5.50
CA ASN A 246 19.68 -12.82 5.61
C ASN A 246 19.25 -14.11 4.88
N GLU A 247 18.19 -14.74 5.39
CA GLU A 247 17.59 -15.92 4.78
C GLU A 247 17.12 -15.62 3.35
N ARG A 248 17.41 -16.53 2.41
CA ARG A 248 17.08 -16.38 0.99
C ARG A 248 16.35 -17.62 0.50
N TYR A 249 15.35 -17.42 -0.33
CA TYR A 249 14.53 -18.47 -0.91
C TYR A 249 14.34 -18.23 -2.41
N THR A 250 14.36 -19.29 -3.20
CA THR A 250 14.05 -19.23 -4.63
C THR A 250 12.55 -19.37 -4.85
N PHE A 251 12.04 -18.73 -5.90
CA PHE A 251 10.66 -18.97 -6.34
C PHE A 251 10.53 -20.36 -6.98
N GLU A 252 9.29 -20.86 -7.03
CA GLU A 252 8.97 -22.04 -7.82
C GLU A 252 9.11 -21.79 -9.32
N SER A 253 9.38 -22.83 -10.10
CA SER A 253 9.59 -22.74 -11.55
C SER A 253 8.42 -22.12 -12.31
N ALA A 254 7.20 -22.24 -11.79
CA ALA A 254 5.99 -21.64 -12.35
C ALA A 254 5.98 -20.09 -12.24
N HIS A 255 6.80 -19.49 -11.39
CA HIS A 255 6.88 -18.04 -11.27
C HIS A 255 7.55 -17.43 -12.52
N PRO A 256 6.97 -16.40 -13.16
CA PRO A 256 7.53 -15.77 -14.37
C PRO A 256 8.96 -15.24 -14.19
N GLN A 257 9.31 -14.86 -12.96
CA GLN A 257 10.63 -14.30 -12.61
C GLN A 257 11.51 -15.27 -11.79
N SER A 258 11.19 -16.56 -11.76
CA SER A 258 11.93 -17.57 -10.97
C SER A 258 13.42 -17.64 -11.26
N SER A 259 13.82 -17.42 -12.51
CA SER A 259 15.23 -17.47 -12.95
C SER A 259 16.02 -16.18 -12.68
N SER A 260 15.33 -15.07 -12.40
CA SER A 260 15.94 -13.73 -12.31
C SER A 260 15.87 -13.13 -10.90
N HIS A 261 14.93 -13.55 -10.07
CA HIS A 261 14.67 -12.98 -8.76
C HIS A 261 14.64 -14.03 -7.65
N ILE A 262 14.88 -13.59 -6.42
CA ILE A 262 14.78 -14.37 -5.19
C ILE A 262 14.00 -13.60 -4.13
N VAL A 263 13.54 -14.31 -3.11
CA VAL A 263 12.89 -13.77 -1.92
C VAL A 263 13.91 -13.69 -0.80
N ILE A 264 14.01 -12.53 -0.14
CA ILE A 264 14.95 -12.29 0.95
C ILE A 264 14.19 -11.80 2.19
N LYS A 265 14.57 -12.34 3.34
CA LYS A 265 14.04 -11.89 4.63
C LYS A 265 14.57 -10.50 4.98
N HIS A 266 13.69 -9.60 5.40
CA HIS A 266 14.06 -8.31 5.92
C HIS A 266 14.86 -8.45 7.22
N THR A 267 15.80 -7.53 7.43
CA THR A 267 16.53 -7.44 8.70
C THR A 267 15.60 -6.99 9.83
N ASN A 268 14.76 -5.98 9.55
CA ASN A 268 13.70 -5.50 10.43
C ASN A 268 12.36 -5.69 9.73
N PRO A 269 11.32 -6.21 10.40
CA PRO A 269 10.01 -6.40 9.78
C PRO A 269 9.40 -5.07 9.36
N VAL A 270 8.68 -5.10 8.24
CA VAL A 270 7.98 -3.96 7.66
C VAL A 270 6.49 -4.07 7.97
N VAL A 271 5.80 -2.95 8.13
CA VAL A 271 4.34 -2.94 8.36
C VAL A 271 3.62 -2.83 7.01
N PRO A 272 2.84 -3.84 6.59
CA PRO A 272 2.02 -3.75 5.38
C PRO A 272 0.92 -2.69 5.55
N VAL A 273 0.86 -1.75 4.61
CA VAL A 273 -0.19 -0.73 4.50
C VAL A 273 -1.16 -1.18 3.43
N LEU A 274 -2.39 -1.46 3.85
CA LEU A 274 -3.44 -1.90 2.93
C LEU A 274 -3.89 -0.73 2.06
N VAL A 275 -3.65 -0.83 0.75
CA VAL A 275 -4.08 0.16 -0.25
C VAL A 275 -5.35 -0.32 -0.92
N GLY A 276 -6.36 0.54 -0.96
CA GLY A 276 -7.67 0.27 -1.54
C GLY A 276 -8.82 0.52 -0.55
N PRO A 277 -10.02 0.02 -0.85
CA PRO A 277 -11.19 0.21 0.02
C PRO A 277 -10.95 -0.42 1.38
N GLN A 278 -11.27 0.31 2.45
CA GLN A 278 -11.09 -0.16 3.81
C GLN A 278 -11.78 -1.52 4.03
N ILE A 279 -11.16 -2.35 4.89
CA ILE A 279 -11.79 -3.60 5.32
C ILE A 279 -13.11 -3.25 6.02
N PRO A 280 -14.25 -3.84 5.62
CA PRO A 280 -15.54 -3.54 6.24
C PRO A 280 -15.56 -3.86 7.73
N ARG A 281 -16.53 -3.29 8.47
CA ARG A 281 -16.69 -3.64 9.89
C ARG A 281 -17.33 -5.02 10.02
N GLN A 282 -16.85 -5.82 10.98
CA GLN A 282 -17.34 -7.16 11.25
C GLN A 282 -18.86 -7.22 11.52
N GLU A 283 -19.41 -6.19 12.18
CA GLU A 283 -20.80 -6.15 12.65
C GLU A 283 -21.84 -5.92 11.54
N ARG A 284 -21.41 -5.56 10.33
CA ARG A 284 -22.32 -5.30 9.21
C ARG A 284 -22.54 -6.58 8.40
N GLU A 285 -23.75 -7.15 8.51
CA GLU A 285 -24.14 -8.38 7.80
C GLU A 285 -23.98 -8.26 6.29
N GLU A 286 -24.41 -7.14 5.71
CA GLU A 286 -24.29 -6.85 4.28
C GLU A 286 -22.86 -7.00 3.74
N THR A 287 -21.87 -6.58 4.53
CA THR A 287 -20.45 -6.62 4.15
C THR A 287 -19.69 -7.82 4.73
N ARG A 288 -20.39 -8.77 5.35
CA ARG A 288 -19.81 -9.90 6.08
C ARG A 288 -18.99 -10.82 5.18
N GLU A 289 -19.45 -11.06 3.95
CA GLU A 289 -18.74 -11.86 2.94
C GLU A 289 -17.39 -11.22 2.58
N ARG A 290 -17.40 -9.93 2.21
CA ARG A 290 -16.17 -9.20 1.86
C ARG A 290 -15.20 -9.13 3.05
N TYR A 291 -15.70 -8.85 4.26
CA TYR A 291 -14.88 -8.87 5.46
C TYR A 291 -14.19 -10.22 5.67
N SER A 292 -14.94 -11.30 5.49
CA SER A 292 -14.42 -12.66 5.72
C SER A 292 -13.38 -13.04 4.67
N ARG A 293 -13.63 -12.69 3.40
CA ARG A 293 -12.65 -12.83 2.31
C ARG A 293 -11.37 -12.06 2.59
N ALA A 294 -11.45 -10.82 3.07
CA ALA A 294 -10.30 -10.00 3.40
C ALA A 294 -9.41 -10.65 4.49
N LEU A 295 -10.03 -11.11 5.58
CA LEU A 295 -9.30 -11.76 6.68
C LEU A 295 -8.66 -13.08 6.28
N LEU A 296 -9.40 -13.92 5.56
CA LEU A 296 -8.88 -15.19 5.05
C LEU A 296 -7.69 -14.94 4.11
N THR A 297 -7.80 -13.95 3.22
CA THR A 297 -6.73 -13.60 2.28
C THR A 297 -5.47 -13.13 3.00
N LEU A 298 -5.60 -12.35 4.08
CA LEU A 298 -4.44 -11.78 4.79
C LEU A 298 -3.77 -12.75 5.75
N PHE A 299 -4.56 -13.49 6.54
CA PHE A 299 -4.08 -14.17 7.75
C PHE A 299 -4.08 -15.68 7.66
N VAL A 300 -4.55 -16.26 6.55
CA VAL A 300 -4.49 -17.70 6.34
C VAL A 300 -3.41 -18.00 5.30
N PRO A 301 -2.59 -19.03 5.49
CA PRO A 301 -1.68 -19.48 4.45
C PRO A 301 -2.44 -20.08 3.26
N TRP A 302 -2.18 -19.61 2.05
CA TRP A 302 -2.84 -20.09 0.84
C TRP A 302 -1.93 -20.02 -0.39
N ARG A 303 -2.27 -20.82 -1.41
CA ARG A 303 -1.72 -20.78 -2.77
C ARG A 303 -2.85 -20.79 -3.80
N SER A 304 -3.95 -21.47 -3.50
CA SER A 304 -5.17 -21.52 -4.29
C SER A 304 -6.36 -20.99 -3.50
N VAL A 305 -7.43 -20.63 -4.19
CA VAL A 305 -8.69 -20.22 -3.56
C VAL A 305 -9.30 -21.34 -2.71
N HIS A 306 -9.06 -22.59 -3.10
CA HIS A 306 -9.54 -23.79 -2.42
C HIS A 306 -8.91 -23.98 -1.02
N ASP A 307 -7.74 -23.40 -0.76
CA ASP A 307 -7.12 -23.42 0.56
C ASP A 307 -7.87 -22.51 1.55
N LEU A 308 -8.58 -21.51 1.02
CA LEU A 308 -9.35 -20.54 1.80
C LEU A 308 -10.82 -20.92 1.89
N CYS A 309 -11.42 -21.29 0.76
CA CYS A 309 -12.86 -21.51 0.66
C CYS A 309 -13.17 -22.75 -0.20
N ALA A 310 -13.93 -23.69 0.36
CA ALA A 310 -14.49 -24.82 -0.38
C ALA A 310 -15.58 -24.33 -1.35
N LEU A 311 -15.84 -25.11 -2.41
CA LEU A 311 -16.79 -24.71 -3.47
C LEU A 311 -18.21 -24.48 -2.95
N ASN A 312 -18.63 -25.26 -1.96
CA ASN A 312 -20.00 -25.28 -1.43
C ASN A 312 -20.19 -24.40 -0.19
N GLN A 313 -19.16 -23.68 0.26
CA GLN A 313 -19.25 -22.84 1.45
C GLN A 313 -19.15 -21.35 1.09
N THR A 314 -19.70 -20.50 1.93
CA THR A 314 -19.55 -19.04 1.83
C THR A 314 -18.24 -18.58 2.45
N TRP A 315 -17.78 -17.34 2.16
CA TRP A 315 -16.57 -16.81 2.80
C TRP A 315 -16.78 -16.63 4.31
N ALA A 316 -18.00 -16.29 4.74
CA ALA A 316 -18.35 -16.20 6.15
C ALA A 316 -18.20 -17.56 6.85
N GLU A 317 -18.73 -18.64 6.29
CA GLU A 317 -18.61 -20.00 6.83
C GLU A 317 -17.15 -20.46 6.87
N ALA A 318 -16.39 -20.20 5.81
CA ALA A 318 -14.96 -20.52 5.75
C ALA A 318 -14.17 -19.85 6.89
N LEU A 319 -14.47 -18.58 7.17
CA LEU A 319 -13.85 -17.86 8.28
C LEU A 319 -14.21 -18.48 9.62
N GLU A 320 -15.47 -18.87 9.84
CA GLU A 320 -15.91 -19.54 11.07
C GLU A 320 -15.11 -20.83 11.33
N VAL A 321 -14.88 -21.66 10.30
CA VAL A 321 -14.07 -22.88 10.40
C VAL A 321 -12.63 -22.56 10.78
N GLN A 322 -12.06 -21.49 10.22
CA GLN A 322 -10.67 -21.10 10.43
C GLN A 322 -10.47 -20.11 11.60
N LYS A 323 -11.52 -19.81 12.38
CA LYS A 323 -11.46 -18.88 13.52
C LYS A 323 -10.39 -19.22 14.54
N SER A 324 -10.10 -20.50 14.76
CA SER A 324 -9.05 -20.94 15.71
C SER A 324 -7.65 -20.51 15.28
N LEU A 325 -7.39 -20.45 13.97
CA LEU A 325 -6.12 -19.97 13.38
C LEU A 325 -6.07 -18.45 13.33
N THR A 326 -7.16 -17.81 12.89
CA THR A 326 -7.23 -16.34 12.76
C THR A 326 -7.31 -15.61 14.09
N SER A 327 -7.92 -16.19 15.13
CA SER A 327 -8.01 -15.57 16.47
C SER A 327 -6.65 -15.45 17.17
N ARG A 328 -5.78 -16.46 17.05
CA ARG A 328 -4.40 -16.40 17.56
C ARG A 328 -3.60 -15.29 16.88
N LEU A 329 -3.74 -15.21 15.56
CA LEU A 329 -3.04 -14.24 14.71
C LEU A 329 -3.53 -12.80 14.96
N THR A 330 -4.84 -12.54 14.94
CA THR A 330 -5.40 -11.20 15.20
C THR A 330 -5.07 -10.67 16.60
N GLN A 331 -4.91 -11.54 17.60
CA GLN A 331 -4.52 -11.13 18.96
C GLN A 331 -3.05 -10.70 19.04
N ASP A 332 -2.16 -11.31 18.24
CA ASP A 332 -0.76 -10.90 18.12
C ASP A 332 -0.61 -9.63 17.27
N TYR A 333 -1.40 -9.44 16.20
CA TYR A 333 -1.36 -8.22 15.40
C TYR A 333 -2.06 -7.01 16.02
N ARG A 334 -2.96 -7.20 17.01
CA ARG A 334 -3.53 -6.11 17.81
C ARG A 334 -2.47 -5.29 18.55
N LYS A 335 -1.32 -5.89 18.86
CA LYS A 335 -0.16 -5.20 19.46
C LYS A 335 0.51 -4.21 18.51
N TYR A 336 0.35 -4.41 17.20
CA TYR A 336 0.95 -3.57 16.15
C TYR A 336 -0.07 -2.61 15.49
N THR A 337 -1.36 -2.82 15.71
CA THR A 337 -2.46 -1.99 15.17
C THR A 337 -3.10 -1.06 16.20
N THR A 338 -2.58 -0.98 17.42
CA THR A 338 -3.11 -0.08 18.47
C THR A 338 -2.80 1.41 18.26
N PHE A 339 -2.27 1.78 17.09
CA PHE A 339 -2.05 3.16 16.66
C PHE A 339 -2.66 3.39 15.28
N ALA A 340 -3.99 3.32 15.18
CA ALA A 340 -4.76 3.85 14.06
C ALA A 340 -6.03 4.54 14.58
#